data_AF-R5L4F9-F1
#
_entry.id   AF-R5L4F9-F1
#
_cell.length_a   1.000
_cell.length_b   1.000
_cell.length_c   1.000
_cell.angle_alpha   90.00
_cell.angle_beta   90.00
_cell.angle_gamma   90.00
#
_symmetry.space_group_name_H-M   'P 1'
#
loop_
_entity.id
_entity.type
_entity.pdbx_description
1 polymer ?
#
loop_
_entity_poly.entity_id
_entity_poly.type
_entity_poly.pdbx_seq_one_letter_code
_entity_poly.pdbx_strand_id
1 'polypeptide(L)' 'MNKINECEAARNVGYAYVPWQRMEKVYPPNKALCVGTIFPELNITIDEYERGLWNGK' A
#
# COMPACT_ATOMS: atom_id res chain seq x y z
N MET A 1 -12.91 -38.89 -8.65
CA MET A 1 -12.53 -37.94 -7.59
C MET A 1 -11.44 -37.04 -8.15
N ASN A 2 -11.82 -35.92 -8.75
CA ASN A 2 -10.84 -35.00 -9.34
C ASN A 2 -10.18 -34.21 -8.22
N LYS A 3 -8.91 -34.48 -7.95
CA LYS A 3 -8.08 -33.62 -7.11
C LYS A 3 -7.94 -32.29 -7.85
N ILE A 4 -8.73 -31.32 -7.45
CA ILE A 4 -8.54 -29.93 -7.87
C ILE A 4 -7.16 -29.58 -7.33
N ASN A 5 -6.23 -29.37 -8.25
CA ASN A 5 -4.85 -29.01 -7.94
C ASN A 5 -4.88 -27.72 -7.11
N GLU A 6 -4.31 -27.75 -5.90
CA GLU A 6 -4.12 -26.61 -4.99
C GLU A 6 -3.43 -25.40 -5.65
N CYS A 7 -2.95 -25.53 -6.89
CA CYS A 7 -2.35 -24.47 -7.69
C CYS A 7 -3.35 -23.49 -8.34
N GLU A 8 -4.67 -23.77 -8.37
CA GLU A 8 -5.66 -22.78 -8.84
C GLU A 8 -5.87 -21.61 -7.86
N ALA A 9 -5.26 -21.65 -6.67
CA ALA A 9 -5.21 -20.52 -5.74
C ALA A 9 -4.23 -19.41 -6.18
N ALA A 10 -3.42 -19.64 -7.22
CA ALA A 10 -2.64 -18.59 -7.90
C ALA A 10 -3.50 -17.73 -8.85
N ARG A 11 -4.82 -17.66 -8.62
CA ARG A 11 -5.73 -16.72 -9.28
C ARG A 11 -5.34 -15.29 -8.86
N ASN A 12 -4.51 -14.66 -9.69
CA ASN A 12 -4.22 -13.23 -9.70
C ASN A 12 -3.81 -12.66 -8.34
N VAL A 13 -2.59 -12.98 -7.88
CA VAL A 13 -1.95 -12.18 -6.84
C VAL A 13 -1.76 -10.76 -7.38
N GLY A 14 -2.59 -9.83 -6.90
CA GLY A 14 -2.47 -8.41 -7.22
C GLY A 14 -1.15 -7.88 -6.65
N TYR A 15 -0.24 -7.46 -7.51
CA TYR A 15 0.98 -6.78 -7.10
C TYR A 15 0.66 -5.30 -6.85
N ALA A 16 0.95 -4.81 -5.65
CA ALA A 16 0.92 -3.40 -5.34
C ALA A 16 2.35 -2.89 -5.15
N TYR A 17 2.70 -1.80 -5.81
CA TYR A 17 3.93 -1.09 -5.50
C TYR A 17 3.78 -0.36 -4.17
N VAL A 18 4.65 -0.66 -3.22
CA VAL A 18 4.72 0.06 -1.94
C VAL A 18 5.94 0.98 -1.98
N PRO A 19 5.76 2.31 -1.82
CA PRO A 19 6.87 3.25 -1.76
C PRO A 19 7.84 2.97 -0.60
N TRP A 20 9.09 3.40 -0.74
CA TRP A 20 10.09 3.27 0.32
C TRP A 20 9.73 4.14 1.54
N GLN A 21 9.55 3.50 2.69
CA GLN A 21 9.14 4.14 3.94
C GLN A 21 10.36 4.61 4.75
N ARG A 22 10.27 5.79 5.37
CA ARG A 22 11.37 6.36 6.19
C ARG A 22 11.05 6.31 7.68
N MET A 23 11.84 5.52 8.42
CA MET A 23 11.63 5.33 9.87
C MET A 23 11.94 6.59 10.70
N GLU A 24 12.69 7.55 10.18
CA GLU A 24 13.01 8.79 10.91
C GLU A 24 11.78 9.70 11.06
N LYS A 25 10.72 9.49 10.27
CA LYS A 25 9.53 10.35 10.26
C LYS A 25 8.26 9.52 10.33
N VAL A 26 7.84 9.20 11.55
CA VAL A 26 6.61 8.44 11.83
C VAL A 26 5.64 9.23 12.69
N TYR A 27 4.35 8.92 12.57
CA TYR A 27 3.33 9.41 13.48
C TYR A 27 3.46 8.77 14.87
N PRO A 28 3.06 9.48 15.94
CA PRO A 28 2.92 8.87 17.26
C PRO A 28 1.81 7.80 17.25
N PRO A 29 1.86 6.80 18.15
CA PRO A 29 0.97 5.63 18.10
C PRO A 29 -0.53 5.96 18.08
N ASN A 30 -0.95 6.94 18.88
CA ASN A 30 -2.35 7.39 18.94
C ASN A 30 -2.84 7.87 17.57
N LYS A 31 -2.03 8.63 16.84
CA LYS A 31 -2.38 9.14 15.52
C LYS A 31 -2.32 8.05 14.47
N ALA A 32 -1.28 7.21 14.50
CA ALA A 32 -1.11 6.12 13.54
C ALA A 32 -2.30 5.15 13.54
N LEU A 33 -2.85 4.84 14.72
CA LEU A 33 -4.04 4.01 14.87
C LEU A 33 -5.29 4.64 14.23
N CYS A 34 -5.41 5.97 14.27
CA CYS A 34 -6.54 6.67 13.64
C CYS A 34 -6.43 6.72 12.11
N VAL A 35 -5.23 6.92 11.56
CA VAL A 35 -5.04 7.04 10.10
C VAL A 35 -4.76 5.71 9.40
N GLY A 36 -4.41 4.65 10.13
CA GLY A 36 -4.13 3.32 9.57
C GLY A 36 -2.71 3.12 9.04
N THR A 37 -1.81 4.06 9.28
CA THR A 37 -0.38 3.97 8.92
C THR A 37 0.48 4.76 9.89
N ILE A 38 1.69 4.26 10.20
CA ILE A 38 2.70 5.04 10.94
C ILE A 38 3.43 6.04 10.05
N PHE A 39 3.39 5.87 8.73
CA PHE A 39 4.16 6.65 7.77
C PHE A 39 3.33 7.78 7.17
N PRO A 40 3.65 9.07 7.45
CA PRO A 40 2.91 10.21 6.93
C PRO A 40 2.80 10.25 5.41
N GLU A 41 3.83 9.78 4.70
CA GLU A 41 3.88 9.73 3.23
C GLU A 41 2.86 8.78 2.61
N LEU A 42 2.31 7.83 3.39
CA LEU A 42 1.24 6.94 2.96
C LEU A 42 -0.15 7.47 3.30
N ASN A 43 -0.25 8.50 4.14
CA ASN A 43 -1.52 9.12 4.52
C ASN A 43 -1.90 10.22 3.52
N ILE A 44 -2.13 9.80 2.28
CA ILE A 44 -2.52 10.66 1.15
C ILE A 44 -3.84 10.16 0.53
N THR A 45 -4.57 11.07 -0.09
CA THR A 45 -5.78 10.77 -0.84
C THR A 45 -5.47 10.17 -2.21
N ILE A 46 -6.48 9.56 -2.84
CA ILE A 46 -6.32 9.03 -4.21
C ILE A 46 -5.97 10.13 -5.22
N ASP A 47 -6.58 11.32 -5.08
CA ASP A 47 -6.30 12.48 -5.94
C ASP A 47 -4.83 12.95 -5.81
N GLU A 48 -4.28 12.94 -4.59
CA GLU A 48 -2.88 13.30 -4.34
C GLU A 48 -1.92 12.25 -4.91
N TYR A 49 -2.28 10.97 -4.81
CA TYR A 49 -1.52 9.89 -5.43
C TYR A 49 -1.50 10.02 -6.95
N GLU A 50 -2.65 10.27 -7.59
CA GLU A 50 -2.76 10.46 -9.04
C GLU A 50 -1.97 11.69 -9.51
N ARG A 51 -2.02 12.81 -8.77
CA ARG A 51 -1.18 13.98 -9.07
C ARG A 51 0.32 13.68 -8.98
N GLY A 52 0.73 12.86 -8.01
CA GLY A 52 2.13 12.44 -7.85
C GLY A 52 2.65 11.59 -9.02
N LEU A 53 1.80 10.79 -9.65
CA LEU A 53 2.13 10.03 -10.88
C LEU A 53 2.29 10.94 -12.10
N TRP A 54 1.58 12.07 -12.15
CA TRP A 54 1.56 13.02 -13.27
C TRP A 54 2.46 14.25 -13.09
N ASN A 55 3.42 14.21 -12.17
CA ASN A 55 4.46 15.25 -12.05
C ASN A 55 5.54 15.13 -13.15
N GLY A 56 5.08 15.09 -14.41
CA GLY A 56 5.72 15.63 -15.62
C GLY A 56 7.24 15.59 -15.73
N LYS A 57 7.83 14.39 -15.76
CA LYS A 57 9.03 14.12 -16.55
C LYS A 57 8.79 12.91 -17.44
#